data_AF-A0A0G0TMS0-F1
#
_entry.id   AF-A0A0G0TMS0-F1
#
_cell.length_a   1.000
_cell.length_b   1.000
_cell.length_c   1.000
_cell.angle_alpha   90.00
_cell.angle_beta   90.00
_cell.angle_gamma   90.00
#
_symmetry.space_group_name_H-M   'P 1'
#
loop_
_entity.id
_entity.type
_entity.pdbx_description
1 polymer ?
#
loop_
_entity_poly.entity_id
_entity_poly.type
_entity_poly.pdbx_seq_one_letter_code
_entity_poly.pdbx_strand_id
1 'polypeptide(L)'
;ARNMADNLVFQAEKFMDEQKDKIKEEDKKSLQDKIKSVKDTIAKEDASKEDIEKVQKELADEMQKVSQQFYQKQGQQESSESKEEKKSSDKKGEEVNKDEAEEGEVVE
;
A
#
# COMPACT_ATOMS: atom_id res chain seq x y z
N ALA A 1 -9.10 -19.16 8.25
CA ALA A 1 -9.21 -17.88 8.98
C ALA A 1 -7.99 -17.66 9.88
N ARG A 2 -7.88 -18.22 11.10
CA ARG A 2 -6.76 -17.93 12.03
C ARG A 2 -5.37 -18.10 11.41
N ASN A 3 -5.06 -19.26 10.83
CA ASN A 3 -3.76 -19.51 10.18
C ASN A 3 -3.44 -18.52 9.05
N MET A 4 -4.45 -18.12 8.26
CA MET A 4 -4.26 -17.16 7.16
C MET A 4 -4.03 -15.74 7.69
N ALA A 5 -4.78 -15.37 8.71
CA ALA A 5 -4.64 -14.09 9.41
C ALA A 5 -3.27 -13.96 10.08
N ASP A 6 -2.77 -15.03 10.70
CA ASP A 6 -1.43 -15.08 11.31
C ASP A 6 -0.31 -14.93 10.25
N ASN A 7 -0.43 -15.63 9.12
CA ASN A 7 0.49 -15.47 8.00
C ASN A 7 0.49 -14.03 7.45
N LEU A 8 -0.69 -13.41 7.33
CA LEU A 8 -0.81 -12.03 6.85
C LEU A 8 -0.18 -11.04 7.84
N VAL A 9 -0.40 -11.26 9.14
CA VAL A 9 0.25 -10.49 10.21
C VAL A 9 1.77 -10.56 10.09
N PHE A 10 2.34 -11.76 9.91
CA PHE A 10 3.78 -11.92 9.72
C PHE A 10 4.30 -11.17 8.49
N GLN A 11 3.59 -11.26 7.36
CA GLN A 11 3.96 -10.53 6.14
C GLN A 11 3.91 -9.01 6.35
N ALA A 12 2.90 -8.50 7.04
CA ALA A 12 2.78 -7.07 7.33
C ALA A 12 3.87 -6.58 8.29
N GLU A 13 4.18 -7.34 9.36
CA GLU A 13 5.29 -7.03 10.27
C GLU A 13 6.63 -7.03 9.52
N LYS A 14 6.86 -8.02 8.66
CA LYS A 14 8.07 -8.09 7.85
C LYS A 14 8.18 -6.90 6.89
N PHE A 15 7.13 -6.58 6.15
CA PHE A 15 7.10 -5.43 5.24
C PHE A 15 7.42 -4.12 5.98
N MET A 16 6.80 -3.95 7.15
CA MET A 16 7.07 -2.82 8.02
C MET A 16 8.52 -2.75 8.48
N ASP A 17 9.13 -3.86 8.89
CA ASP A 17 10.53 -3.90 9.32
C ASP A 17 11.50 -3.62 8.18
N GLU A 18 11.24 -4.19 6.99
CA GLU A 18 12.08 -4.03 5.80
C GLU A 18 12.01 -2.61 5.22
N GLN A 19 10.86 -1.93 5.34
CA GLN A 19 10.63 -0.61 4.77
C GLN A 19 10.43 0.48 5.85
N LYS A 20 10.77 0.22 7.13
CA LYS A 20 10.51 1.13 8.27
C LYS A 20 11.09 2.53 8.11
N ASP A 21 12.21 2.66 7.40
CA ASP A 21 12.91 3.92 7.19
C ASP A 21 12.34 4.72 5.99
N LYS A 22 11.48 4.09 5.19
CA LYS A 22 10.94 4.65 3.95
C LYS A 22 9.42 4.79 3.95
N ILE A 23 8.71 4.07 4.81
CA ILE A 23 7.28 4.22 5.07
C ILE A 23 7.07 5.42 6.01
N LYS A 24 5.99 6.19 5.80
CA LYS A 24 5.63 7.29 6.71
C LYS A 24 5.27 6.76 8.10
N GLU A 25 5.54 7.53 9.15
CA GLU A 25 5.11 7.16 10.51
C GLU A 25 3.59 6.93 10.63
N GLU A 26 2.78 7.69 9.89
CA GLU A 26 1.32 7.52 9.87
C GLU A 26 0.90 6.16 9.30
N ASP A 27 1.45 5.79 8.15
CA ASP A 27 1.21 4.48 7.50
C ASP A 27 1.73 3.33 8.38
N LYS A 28 2.90 3.51 8.99
CA LYS A 28 3.50 2.57 9.94
C LYS A 28 2.56 2.34 11.12
N LYS A 29 2.06 3.41 11.74
CA LYS A 29 1.14 3.33 12.88
C LYS A 29 -0.18 2.64 12.49
N SER A 30 -0.74 2.97 11.32
CA SER A 30 -1.96 2.32 10.82
C SER A 30 -1.79 0.81 10.68
N LEU A 31 -0.68 0.37 10.09
CA LEU A 31 -0.36 -1.06 9.97
C LEU A 31 -0.19 -1.73 11.33
N GLN A 32 0.50 -1.11 12.29
CA GLN A 32 0.65 -1.67 13.65
C GLN A 32 -0.70 -1.87 14.34
N ASP A 33 -1.59 -0.88 14.25
CA ASP A 33 -2.91 -0.95 14.85
C ASP A 33 -3.75 -2.07 14.21
N LYS A 34 -3.69 -2.24 12.88
CA LYS A 34 -4.37 -3.33 12.17
C LYS A 34 -3.79 -4.70 12.49
N ILE A 35 -2.46 -4.83 12.51
CA ILE A 35 -1.77 -6.07 12.92
C ILE A 35 -2.20 -6.48 14.33
N LYS A 36 -2.23 -5.52 15.26
CA LYS A 36 -2.66 -5.78 16.63
C LYS A 36 -4.12 -6.21 16.68
N SER A 37 -5.01 -5.56 15.93
CA SER A 37 -6.42 -5.94 15.85
C SER A 37 -6.60 -7.38 15.34
N VAL A 38 -5.80 -7.81 14.36
CA VAL A 38 -5.81 -9.20 13.89
C VAL A 38 -5.33 -10.14 14.98
N LYS A 39 -4.18 -9.87 15.61
CA LYS A 39 -3.61 -10.67 16.71
C LYS A 39 -4.61 -10.82 17.87
N ASP A 40 -5.21 -9.72 18.31
CA ASP A 40 -6.22 -9.71 19.38
C ASP A 40 -7.47 -10.51 18.99
N THR A 41 -7.89 -10.47 17.73
CA THR A 41 -9.07 -11.22 17.26
C THR A 41 -8.80 -12.71 17.16
N ILE A 42 -7.65 -13.13 16.60
CA ILE A 42 -7.32 -14.56 16.50
C ILE A 42 -6.99 -15.20 17.86
N ALA A 43 -6.56 -14.39 18.84
CA ALA A 43 -6.32 -14.83 20.22
C ALA A 43 -7.60 -15.09 21.01
N LYS A 44 -8.74 -14.51 20.62
CA LYS A 44 -10.05 -14.82 21.22
C LYS A 44 -10.49 -16.20 20.78
N GLU A 45 -10.73 -17.08 21.76
CA GLU A 45 -11.17 -18.46 21.49
C GLU A 45 -12.55 -18.50 20.82
N ASP A 46 -13.41 -17.54 21.17
CA ASP A 46 -14.77 -17.32 20.69
C ASP A 46 -14.87 -16.48 19.40
N ALA A 47 -13.75 -16.01 18.83
CA ALA A 47 -13.80 -15.25 17.59
C ALA A 47 -14.41 -16.05 16.44
N SER A 48 -15.43 -15.49 15.81
CA SER A 48 -16.07 -16.10 14.66
C SER A 48 -15.16 -16.04 13.42
N LYS A 49 -15.44 -16.92 12.46
CA LYS A 49 -14.73 -16.90 11.17
C LYS A 49 -14.87 -15.54 10.47
N GLU A 50 -16.07 -14.96 10.50
CA GLU A 50 -16.36 -13.65 9.89
C GLU A 50 -15.58 -12.52 10.56
N ASP A 51 -15.46 -12.52 11.89
CA ASP A 51 -14.68 -11.50 12.61
C ASP A 51 -13.21 -11.54 12.20
N ILE A 52 -12.64 -12.74 12.10
CA ILE A 52 -11.25 -12.94 11.68
C ILE A 52 -11.06 -12.51 10.22
N GLU A 53 -11.97 -12.89 9.33
CA GLU A 53 -11.91 -12.52 7.91
C GLU A 53 -12.06 -11.00 7.72
N LYS A 54 -12.88 -10.34 8.54
CA LYS A 54 -13.02 -8.88 8.54
C LYS A 54 -11.71 -8.19 8.89
N VAL A 55 -11.10 -8.52 10.04
CA VAL A 55 -9.83 -7.90 10.45
C VAL A 55 -8.67 -8.27 9.53
N GLN A 56 -8.67 -9.49 8.99
CA GLN A 56 -7.71 -9.91 7.97
C GLN A 56 -7.84 -9.02 6.72
N LYS A 57 -9.07 -8.81 6.23
CA LYS A 57 -9.32 -7.97 5.05
C LYS A 57 -8.89 -6.52 5.31
N GLU A 58 -9.21 -5.98 6.48
CA GLU A 58 -8.77 -4.63 6.86
C GLU A 58 -7.24 -4.49 6.87
N LEU A 59 -6.52 -5.49 7.37
CA LEU A 59 -5.05 -5.51 7.32
C LEU A 59 -4.53 -5.60 5.88
N ALA A 60 -5.12 -6.46 5.05
CA ALA A 60 -4.73 -6.62 3.65
C ALA A 60 -4.96 -5.32 2.85
N ASP A 61 -6.12 -4.68 3.03
CA ASP A 61 -6.48 -3.42 2.37
C ASP A 61 -5.49 -2.30 2.76
N GLU A 62 -5.13 -2.19 4.05
CA GLU A 62 -4.13 -1.22 4.51
C GLU A 62 -2.73 -1.54 3.94
N MET A 63 -2.32 -2.81 3.95
CA MET A 63 -1.02 -3.21 3.41
C MET A 63 -0.89 -2.89 1.92
N GLN A 64 -1.96 -3.09 1.14
CA GLN A 64 -2.01 -2.70 -0.26
C GLN A 64 -1.93 -1.18 -0.42
N LYS A 65 -2.68 -0.41 0.37
CA LYS A 65 -2.66 1.06 0.33
C LYS A 65 -1.28 1.61 0.67
N VAL A 66 -0.63 1.11 1.71
CA VAL A 66 0.72 1.52 2.09
C VAL A 66 1.72 1.13 1.01
N SER A 67 1.61 -0.08 0.44
CA SER A 67 2.47 -0.51 -0.67
C SER A 67 2.32 0.40 -1.89
N GLN A 68 1.09 0.75 -2.27
CA GLN A 68 0.83 1.68 -3.38
C GLN A 68 1.42 3.06 -3.10
N GLN A 69 1.18 3.62 -1.91
CA GLN A 69 1.77 4.91 -1.52
C GLN A 69 3.29 4.87 -1.50
N PHE A 70 3.88 3.76 -1.06
CA PHE A 70 5.31 3.54 -1.02
C PHE A 70 5.94 3.54 -2.43
N TYR A 71 5.39 2.74 -3.36
CA TYR A 71 5.88 2.71 -4.75
C TYR A 71 5.61 4.01 -5.51
N GLN A 72 4.45 4.65 -5.29
CA GLN A 72 4.16 5.98 -5.86
C GLN A 72 5.19 7.01 -5.39
N LYS A 73 5.56 6.98 -4.11
CA LYS A 73 6.62 7.84 -3.57
C LYS A 73 7.98 7.52 -4.14
N GLN A 74 8.31 6.24 -4.32
CA GLN A 74 9.61 5.84 -4.86
C GLN A 74 9.76 6.28 -6.33
N GLY A 75 8.72 6.13 -7.15
CA GLY A 75 8.70 6.65 -8.52
C GLY A 75 8.73 8.18 -8.61
N GLN A 76 8.18 8.87 -7.60
CA GLN A 76 8.23 10.34 -7.53
C GLN A 76 9.57 10.87 -6.99
N GLN A 77 10.29 10.08 -6.19
CA GLN A 77 11.61 10.40 -5.66
C GLN A 77 12.71 10.18 -6.72
N GLU A 78 12.54 9.21 -7.63
CA GLU A 78 13.42 9.04 -8.80
C GLU A 78 13.29 10.17 -9.84
N SER A 79 12.16 10.89 -9.84
CA SER A 79 11.96 12.10 -10.68
C SER A 79 12.45 13.41 -10.05
N SER A 80 12.96 13.39 -8.81
CA SER A 80 13.50 14.59 -8.13
C SER A 80 15.03 14.67 -8.12
N GLU A 81 15.75 13.63 -8.56
CA GLU A 81 17.20 13.67 -8.79
C GLU A 81 17.56 13.94 -10.27
N SER A 82 16.65 14.57 -11.01
CA SER A 82 16.90 15.12 -12.35
C SER A 82 16.22 16.47 -12.53
N LYS A 83 16.26 17.31 -11.49
CA LYS A 83 15.80 18.71 -11.58
C LYS A 83 16.89 19.70 -11.19
N GLU A 84 18.05 19.57 -11.83
CA GLU A 84 18.92 20.70 -12.10
C GLU A 84 19.46 20.60 -13.53
N GLU A 85 18.59 20.82 -14.52
CA GLU A 85 18.88 21.73 -15.63
C GLU A 85 17.67 21.89 -16.56
N LYS A 86 17.45 23.15 -16.96
CA LYS A 86 16.68 23.62 -18.11
C LYS A 86 15.16 23.79 -17.96
N LYS A 87 14.87 25.01 -17.49
CA LYS A 87 14.41 26.15 -18.33
C LYS A 87 12.91 26.46 -18.25
N SER A 88 12.66 27.62 -17.64
CA SER A 88 11.42 28.38 -17.74
C SER A 88 10.94 28.60 -19.17
N SER A 89 9.62 28.68 -19.26
CA SER A 89 8.85 29.71 -19.97
C SER A 89 7.93 29.21 -21.09
N ASP A 90 6.65 29.41 -20.77
CA ASP A 90 5.60 30.00 -21.60
C ASP A 90 4.82 29.15 -22.64
N LYS A 91 3.53 29.05 -22.29
CA LYS A 91 2.33 29.28 -23.12
C LYS A 91 1.73 28.14 -23.96
N LYS A 92 0.53 27.77 -23.48
CA LYS A 92 -0.78 27.91 -24.14
C LYS A 92 -1.02 27.04 -25.38
N GLY A 93 -1.94 26.10 -25.23
CA GLY A 93 -2.70 25.47 -26.31
C GLY A 93 -3.80 24.60 -25.73
N GLU A 94 -5.04 24.95 -26.05
CA GLU A 94 -6.30 24.34 -25.63
C GLU A 94 -6.67 23.16 -26.57
N GLU A 95 -7.69 22.38 -26.16
CA GLU A 95 -8.40 21.33 -26.91
C GLU A 95 -7.70 19.97 -27.15
N VAL A 96 -8.36 18.81 -27.15
CA VAL A 96 -9.62 18.25 -26.62
C VAL A 96 -9.63 16.78 -27.11
N ASN A 97 -10.30 15.89 -26.35
CA ASN A 97 -10.83 14.58 -26.74
C ASN A 97 -9.89 13.35 -26.88
N LYS A 98 -10.19 12.38 -26.00
CA LYS A 98 -10.81 11.07 -26.34
C LYS A 98 -9.89 9.85 -26.53
N ASP A 99 -10.38 8.75 -25.95
CA ASP A 99 -9.94 7.34 -26.05
C ASP A 99 -8.54 7.08 -25.44
N GLU A 100 -8.25 6.04 -24.69
CA GLU A 100 -8.89 4.74 -24.50
C GLU A 100 -8.27 4.17 -23.20
N ALA A 101 -9.10 3.61 -22.34
CA ALA A 101 -8.66 2.75 -21.26
C ALA A 101 -8.96 1.31 -21.70
N GLU A 102 -7.98 0.59 -22.24
CA GLU A 102 -8.01 -0.87 -22.42
C GLU A 102 -6.57 -1.38 -22.23
N GLU A 103 -6.28 -2.13 -21.17
CA GLU A 103 -6.42 -3.58 -21.03
C GLU A 103 -5.19 -4.34 -21.58
N GLY A 104 -4.62 -5.20 -20.74
CA GLY A 104 -4.18 -6.53 -21.19
C GLY A 104 -2.73 -6.72 -21.66
N GLU A 105 -2.06 -7.65 -20.98
CA GLU A 105 -1.12 -8.62 -21.56
C GLU A 105 0.29 -8.14 -21.98
N VAL A 106 1.24 -8.21 -21.04
CA VAL A 106 2.63 -8.55 -21.40
C VAL A 106 2.83 -10.05 -21.16
N VAL A 107 2.55 -10.83 -22.20
CA VAL A 107 2.96 -12.23 -22.30
C VAL A 107 4.06 -12.29 -23.36
N GLU A 108 5.25 -12.75 -22.95
CA GLU A 108 6.25 -13.32 -23.86
C GLU A 108 6.14 -14.85 -23.84
#